data_AF-A0A7V5R5H9-F1
#
_entry.id   AF-A0A7V5R5H9-F1
#
_cell.length_a   1.000
_cell.length_b   1.000
_cell.length_c   1.000
_cell.angle_alpha   90.00
_cell.angle_beta   90.00
_cell.angle_gamma   90.00
#
_symmetry.space_group_name_H-M   'P 1'
#
loop_
_entity.id
_entity.type
_entity.pdbx_description
1 polymer ?
#
loop_
_entity_poly.entity_id
_entity_poly.type
_entity_poly.pdbx_seq_one_letter_code
_entity_poly.pdbx_strand_id
1 'polypeptide(L)'
;MAWKKLEESEYEAYFDTLSKAFTNEKVEIEVLAVSIGAQKQTRWIPLIGISYDPPEKTISIISEAIDHRIKRPQEVQIHETDAGIDTIQITGADGYEHLLKLKEPVSL
;
A
#
# COMPACT_ATOMS: atom_id res chain seq x y z
N MET A 1 9.54 -6.52 14.63
CA MET A 1 8.60 -6.77 13.50
C MET A 1 7.19 -6.88 14.03
N ALA A 2 6.26 -6.06 13.54
CA ALA A 2 4.88 -6.04 13.98
C ALA A 2 3.94 -5.54 12.87
N TRP A 3 2.69 -6.00 12.91
CA TRP A 3 1.62 -5.45 12.07
C TRP A 3 0.83 -4.42 12.87
N LYS A 4 0.71 -3.21 12.31
CA LYS A 4 -0.10 -2.13 12.87
C LYS A 4 -1.30 -1.89 11.96
N LYS A 5 -2.51 -2.05 12.50
CA LYS A 5 -3.73 -1.59 11.84
C LYS A 5 -3.82 -0.07 11.93
N LEU A 6 -4.12 0.58 10.82
CA LEU A 6 -4.45 2.00 10.79
C LEU A 6 -5.97 2.20 10.90
N GLU A 7 -6.39 3.20 11.65
CA GLU A 7 -7.77 3.67 11.65
C GLU A 7 -8.02 4.55 10.41
N GLU A 8 -9.24 4.55 9.86
CA GLU A 8 -9.56 5.29 8.61
C GLU A 8 -9.21 6.79 8.73
N SER A 9 -9.37 7.36 9.93
CA SER A 9 -9.00 8.76 10.21
C SER A 9 -7.51 9.05 10.10
N GLU A 10 -6.65 8.03 10.14
CA GLU A 10 -5.19 8.16 10.03
C GLU A 10 -4.69 8.02 8.59
N TYR A 11 -5.50 7.50 7.66
CA TYR A 11 -5.04 7.10 6.32
C TYR A 11 -4.39 8.25 5.56
N GLU A 12 -5.08 9.40 5.49
CA GLU A 12 -4.59 10.57 4.76
C GLU A 12 -3.23 11.04 5.31
N ALA A 13 -3.17 11.34 6.61
CA ALA A 13 -1.95 11.83 7.25
C ALA A 13 -0.79 10.82 7.16
N TYR A 14 -1.09 9.54 7.27
CA TYR A 14 -0.08 8.48 7.22
C TYR A 14 0.50 8.35 5.81
N PHE A 15 -0.34 8.23 4.78
CA PHE A 15 0.14 8.08 3.41
C PHE A 15 0.82 9.35 2.89
N ASP A 16 0.37 10.53 3.30
CA ASP A 16 1.07 11.79 2.99
C ASP A 16 2.49 11.85 3.57
N THR A 17 2.67 11.32 4.78
CA THR A 17 3.98 11.26 5.43
C THR A 17 4.87 10.22 4.74
N LEU A 18 4.32 9.03 4.51
CA LEU A 18 5.02 7.94 3.85
C LEU A 18 5.44 8.29 2.41
N SER A 19 4.57 8.94 1.65
CA SER A 19 4.89 9.34 0.28
C SER A 19 6.03 10.36 0.20
N LYS A 20 6.26 11.15 1.25
CA LYS A 20 7.38 12.10 1.32
C LYS A 20 8.71 11.44 1.68
N ALA A 21 8.67 10.26 2.32
CA ALA A 21 9.85 9.49 2.65
C ALA A 21 10.42 8.74 1.43
N PHE A 22 9.63 8.56 0.37
CA PHE A 22 10.07 7.89 -0.85
C PHE A 22 11.13 8.73 -1.57
N THR A 23 12.31 8.14 -1.77
CA THR A 23 13.39 8.78 -2.53
C THR A 23 13.59 8.14 -3.90
N ASN A 24 13.68 6.81 -3.96
CA ASN A 24 13.81 6.05 -5.21
C ASN A 24 13.27 4.62 -5.03
N GLU A 25 12.17 4.52 -4.30
CA GLU A 25 11.64 3.23 -3.87
C GLU A 25 11.11 2.42 -5.05
N LYS A 26 11.20 1.11 -4.90
CA LYS A 26 10.57 0.17 -5.83
C LYS A 26 9.53 -0.62 -5.09
N VAL A 27 8.37 -0.74 -5.71
CA VAL A 27 7.24 -1.49 -5.16
C VAL A 27 6.96 -2.72 -6.02
N GLU A 28 6.54 -3.77 -5.37
CA GLU A 28 5.86 -4.90 -5.96
C GLU A 28 4.44 -4.95 -5.43
N ILE A 29 3.46 -5.00 -6.32
CA ILE A 29 2.03 -5.02 -5.98
C ILE A 29 1.49 -6.42 -6.29
N GLU A 30 1.03 -7.11 -5.25
CA GLU A 30 0.32 -8.37 -5.35
C GLU A 30 -1.16 -8.16 -5.05
N VAL A 31 -2.03 -8.71 -5.91
CA VAL A 31 -3.47 -8.72 -5.71
C VAL A 31 -3.93 -10.16 -5.50
N LEU A 32 -4.39 -10.45 -4.29
CA LEU A 32 -4.84 -11.76 -3.84
C LEU A 32 -6.37 -11.77 -3.79
N ALA A 33 -7.00 -12.76 -4.43
CA ALA A 33 -8.42 -13.02 -4.23
C ALA A 33 -8.56 -13.98 -3.05
N VAL A 34 -9.34 -13.61 -2.02
CA VAL A 34 -9.61 -14.45 -0.83
C VAL A 34 -10.12 -15.85 -1.23
N SER A 35 -10.78 -15.99 -2.38
CA SER A 35 -11.37 -17.23 -2.86
C SER A 35 -10.54 -18.04 -3.88
N ILE A 36 -9.49 -17.47 -4.51
CA ILE A 36 -8.83 -18.10 -5.68
C ILE A 36 -7.27 -18.00 -5.64
N GLY A 37 -6.69 -17.31 -4.66
CA GLY A 37 -5.23 -17.12 -4.56
C GLY A 37 -4.71 -15.90 -5.35
N ALA A 38 -3.38 -15.77 -5.47
CA ALA A 38 -2.72 -14.61 -6.10
C ALA A 38 -3.03 -14.52 -7.60
N GLN A 39 -3.61 -13.41 -8.04
CA GLN A 39 -4.04 -13.24 -9.44
C GLN A 39 -3.19 -12.24 -10.24
N LYS A 40 -2.47 -11.34 -9.57
CA LYS A 40 -1.66 -10.34 -10.28
C LYS A 40 -0.48 -9.91 -9.42
N GLN A 41 0.73 -10.17 -9.91
CA GLN A 41 1.99 -9.71 -9.33
C GLN A 41 2.66 -8.79 -10.35
N THR A 42 2.98 -7.56 -9.95
CA THR A 42 3.84 -6.68 -10.74
C THR A 42 5.29 -7.10 -10.54
N ARG A 43 6.21 -6.66 -11.40
CA ARG A 43 7.64 -6.70 -11.05
C ARG A 43 7.95 -5.49 -10.16
N TRP A 44 9.13 -5.46 -9.54
CA TRP A 44 9.70 -4.27 -8.91
C TRP A 44 9.69 -3.06 -9.87
N ILE A 45 8.78 -2.12 -9.64
CA ILE A 45 8.61 -0.90 -10.44
C ILE A 45 8.86 0.33 -9.57
N PRO A 46 9.41 1.43 -10.13
CA PRO A 46 9.61 2.66 -9.36
C PRO A 46 8.28 3.21 -8.83
N LEU A 47 8.24 3.42 -7.51
CA LEU A 47 7.12 3.98 -6.78
C LEU A 47 7.25 5.50 -6.76
N ILE A 48 6.20 6.18 -7.20
CA ILE A 48 6.14 7.66 -7.24
C ILE A 48 5.47 8.18 -5.97
N GLY A 49 4.39 7.52 -5.52
CA GLY A 49 3.67 7.96 -4.33
C GLY A 49 2.50 7.06 -3.94
N ILE A 50 2.01 7.31 -2.72
CA ILE A 50 0.81 6.71 -2.17
C ILE A 50 -0.03 7.81 -1.51
N SER A 51 -1.35 7.79 -1.72
CA SER A 51 -2.25 8.76 -1.09
C SER A 51 -3.61 8.16 -0.81
N TYR A 52 -4.35 8.79 0.11
CA TYR A 52 -5.75 8.51 0.35
C TYR A 52 -6.58 9.75 0.06
N ASP A 53 -7.66 9.58 -0.71
CA ASP A 53 -8.67 10.60 -0.99
C ASP A 53 -9.90 10.30 -0.11
N PRO A 54 -10.16 11.06 0.97
CA PRO A 54 -11.30 10.82 1.85
C PRO A 54 -12.66 11.02 1.16
N PRO A 55 -12.89 12.07 0.35
CA PRO A 55 -14.12 12.22 -0.45
C PRO A 55 -14.44 11.00 -1.32
N GLU A 56 -13.45 10.47 -2.05
CA GLU A 56 -13.63 9.32 -2.95
C GLU A 56 -13.44 7.96 -2.23
N LYS A 57 -13.05 7.98 -0.96
CA LYS A 57 -12.63 6.83 -0.16
C LYS A 57 -11.72 5.89 -0.95
N THR A 58 -10.68 6.45 -1.58
CA THR A 58 -9.83 5.69 -2.51
C THR A 58 -8.37 5.83 -2.12
N ILE A 59 -7.67 4.71 -1.97
CA ILE A 59 -6.21 4.70 -1.88
C ILE A 59 -5.66 4.60 -3.30
N SER A 60 -4.75 5.51 -3.64
CA SER A 60 -4.10 5.57 -4.95
C SER A 60 -2.61 5.30 -4.78
N ILE A 61 -2.09 4.39 -5.60
CA ILE A 61 -0.69 4.00 -5.62
C ILE A 61 -0.16 4.29 -7.01
N ILE A 62 0.71 5.28 -7.07
CA ILE A 62 1.24 5.82 -8.32
C ILE A 62 2.63 5.25 -8.51
N SER A 63 2.84 4.55 -9.62
CA SER A 63 4.14 4.05 -10.05
C SER A 63 4.36 4.40 -11.52
N GLU A 64 5.59 4.24 -12.01
CA GLU A 64 5.90 4.57 -13.42
C GLU A 64 5.06 3.78 -14.44
N ALA A 65 4.64 2.54 -14.11
CA ALA A 65 3.97 1.65 -15.05
C ALA A 65 2.48 1.45 -14.76
N ILE A 66 2.05 1.67 -13.51
CA ILE A 66 0.71 1.30 -13.03
C ILE A 66 0.18 2.39 -12.10
N ASP A 67 -1.03 2.85 -12.38
CA ASP A 67 -1.90 3.56 -11.44
C ASP A 67 -2.84 2.53 -10.81
N HIS A 68 -2.52 2.11 -9.58
CA HIS A 68 -3.31 1.10 -8.86
C HIS A 68 -4.20 1.80 -7.84
N ARG A 69 -5.51 1.64 -7.99
CA ARG A 69 -6.50 2.31 -7.14
C ARG A 69 -7.36 1.29 -6.42
N ILE A 70 -7.48 1.47 -5.11
CA ILE A 70 -8.26 0.60 -4.24
C ILE A 70 -9.41 1.43 -3.69
N LYS A 71 -10.62 1.14 -4.16
CA LYS A 71 -11.83 1.86 -3.75
C LYS A 71 -12.39 1.26 -2.48
N ARG A 72 -12.83 2.15 -1.58
CA ARG A 72 -13.46 1.81 -0.29
C ARG A 72 -12.63 0.78 0.50
N PRO A 73 -11.36 1.09 0.84
CA PRO A 73 -10.55 0.19 1.65
C PRO A 73 -11.30 -0.12 2.95
N GLN A 74 -11.39 -1.41 3.29
CA GLN A 74 -12.02 -1.89 4.51
C GLN A 74 -11.02 -1.96 5.66
N GLU A 75 -9.76 -2.24 5.34
CA GLU A 75 -8.69 -2.36 6.31
C GLU A 75 -7.36 -2.02 5.67
N VAL A 76 -6.51 -1.32 6.44
CA VAL A 76 -5.12 -1.03 6.10
C VAL A 76 -4.25 -1.49 7.27
N GLN A 77 -3.25 -2.31 6.96
CA GLN A 77 -2.26 -2.78 7.93
C GLN A 77 -0.87 -2.48 7.40
N ILE A 78 0.00 -2.00 8.28
CA ILE A 78 1.40 -1.71 7.98
C ILE A 78 2.27 -2.74 8.67
N HIS A 79 3.19 -3.34 7.93
CA HIS A 79 4.23 -4.17 8.51
C HIS A 79 5.47 -3.32 8.79
N GLU A 80 5.78 -3.17 10.07
CA GLU A 80 6.93 -2.42 10.57
C GLU A 80 8.03 -3.38 11.00
N THR A 81 9.24 -3.14 10.51
CA THR A 81 10.48 -3.84 10.87
C THR A 81 11.43 -2.87 11.57
N ASP A 82 12.55 -3.39 12.07
CA ASP A 82 13.58 -2.57 12.71
C ASP A 82 14.25 -1.59 11.71
N ALA A 83 14.12 -1.85 10.40
CA ALA A 83 14.62 -0.98 9.32
C ALA A 83 13.56 0.01 8.79
N GLY A 84 12.32 -0.06 9.28
CA GLY A 84 11.18 0.70 8.77
C GLY A 84 10.10 -0.19 8.17
N ILE A 85 9.29 0.39 7.31
CA ILE A 85 8.12 -0.24 6.70
C ILE A 85 8.55 -1.01 5.46
N ASP A 86 8.25 -2.30 5.40
CA ASP A 86 8.55 -3.12 4.22
C ASP A 86 7.29 -3.50 3.42
N THR A 87 6.11 -3.49 4.07
CA THR A 87 4.87 -3.99 3.46
C THR A 87 3.66 -3.20 3.94
N ILE A 88 2.78 -2.89 3.00
CA ILE A 88 1.47 -2.29 3.26
C ILE A 88 0.43 -3.27 2.72
N GLN A 89 -0.49 -3.71 3.59
CA GLN A 89 -1.61 -4.56 3.25
C GLN A 89 -2.90 -3.75 3.26
N ILE A 90 -3.68 -3.85 2.19
CA ILE A 90 -4.94 -3.14 2.03
C ILE A 90 -6.01 -4.13 1.58
N THR A 91 -7.08 -4.24 2.35
CA THR A 91 -8.23 -5.08 2.00
C THR A 91 -9.30 -4.21 1.34
N GLY A 92 -9.61 -4.49 0.07
CA GLY A 92 -10.64 -3.78 -0.70
C GLY A 92 -12.06 -4.25 -0.37
N ALA A 93 -13.05 -3.39 -0.64
CA ALA A 93 -14.48 -3.76 -0.51
C ALA A 93 -14.94 -4.81 -1.54
N ASP A 94 -14.14 -5.04 -2.57
CA ASP A 94 -14.32 -6.08 -3.58
C ASP A 94 -13.85 -7.46 -3.11
N GLY A 95 -13.30 -7.56 -1.90
CA GLY A 95 -12.82 -8.81 -1.30
C GLY A 95 -11.43 -9.23 -1.77
N TYR A 96 -10.69 -8.33 -2.44
CA TYR A 96 -9.28 -8.55 -2.77
C TYR A 96 -8.37 -7.95 -1.69
N GLU A 97 -7.29 -8.66 -1.39
CA GLU A 97 -6.19 -8.14 -0.60
C GLU A 97 -5.09 -7.64 -1.53
N HIS A 98 -4.63 -6.43 -1.27
CA HIS A 98 -3.54 -5.80 -2.01
C HIS A 98 -2.33 -5.70 -1.10
N LEU A 99 -1.24 -6.38 -1.48
CA LEU A 99 0.03 -6.29 -0.78
C LEU A 99 0.98 -5.42 -1.60
N LEU A 100 1.45 -4.34 -1.00
CA LEU A 100 2.49 -3.49 -1.54
C LEU A 100 3.76 -3.80 -0.78
N LYS A 101 4.66 -4.53 -1.42
CA LYS A 101 5.99 -4.84 -0.88
C LYS A 101 6.95 -3.78 -1.37
N LEU A 102 7.70 -3.18 -0.46
CA LEU A 102 8.77 -2.24 -0.77
C LEU A 102 10.07 -3.04 -0.89
N LYS A 103 10.87 -2.74 -1.92
CA LYS A 103 12.11 -3.47 -2.19
C LYS A 103 13.12 -3.26 -1.07
N GLU A 104 13.16 -2.04 -0.56
CA GLU A 104 13.94 -1.64 0.60
C GLU A 104 12.95 -1.05 1.62
N PRO A 105 13.12 -1.32 2.93
CA PRO A 105 12.23 -0.74 3.93
C PRO A 105 12.33 0.79 3.97
N VAL A 106 11.20 1.46 4.11
CA VAL A 106 11.12 2.92 4.21
C VAL A 106 10.99 3.33 5.67
N SER A 107 11.95 4.11 6.16
CA SER A 107 11.88 4.69 7.51
C SER A 107 11.01 5.95 7.52
N LEU A 108 10.15 6.08 8.53
CA LEU A 108 9.35 7.28 8.81
C LEU A 108 9.98 8.14 9.91
#